data_AF-A0A9E3FHU7-F1
#
_entry.id   AF-A0A9E3FHU7-F1
#
_cell.length_a   1.000
_cell.length_b   1.000
_cell.length_c   1.000
_cell.angle_alpha   90.00
_cell.angle_beta   90.00
_cell.angle_gamma   90.00
#
_symmetry.space_group_name_H-M   'P 1'
#
loop_
_entity.id
_entity.type
_entity.pdbx_description
1 polymer ?
#
loop_
_entity_poly.entity_id
_entity_poly.type
_entity_poly.pdbx_seq_one_letter_code
_entity_poly.pdbx_strand_id
1 'polypeptide(L)' 'MAKAGLVALILGVLGVLLGGGVLLVSLLLPALTDGRTSWDEALLGIIPGALLLCISFVVAAVGLVVMLMQRKKRAQAAV' A
#
# COMPACT_ATOMS: atom_id res chain seq x y z
N MET A 1 -7.63 4.42 -22.30
CA MET A 1 -8.22 4.47 -20.94
C MET A 1 -7.93 3.23 -20.08
N ALA A 2 -7.80 2.02 -20.63
CA ALA A 2 -7.56 0.79 -19.83
C ALA A 2 -6.24 0.75 -19.04
N LYS A 3 -5.21 1.50 -19.46
CA LYS A 3 -3.88 1.49 -18.82
C LYS A 3 -3.85 2.25 -17.50
N ALA A 4 -4.66 3.29 -17.32
CA ALA A 4 -4.61 4.15 -16.14
C ALA A 4 -5.02 3.43 -14.84
N GLY A 5 -6.08 2.61 -14.90
CA GLY A 5 -6.51 1.82 -13.74
C GLY A 5 -5.47 0.76 -13.34
N LEU A 6 -4.81 0.14 -14.33
CA LEU A 6 -3.75 -0.83 -14.10
C LEU A 6 -2.49 -0.18 -13.52
N VAL A 7 -2.12 1.01 -14.02
CA VAL A 7 -1.00 1.80 -13.46
C VAL A 7 -1.29 2.22 -12.02
N ALA A 8 -2.50 2.72 -11.72
CA ALA A 8 -2.89 3.08 -10.37
C ALA A 8 -2.86 1.87 -9.41
N LEU A 9 -3.31 0.70 -9.88
CA LEU A 9 -3.25 -0.53 -9.11
C LEU A 9 -1.79 -0.95 -8.83
N ILE A 10 -0.91 -0.92 -9.83
CA ILE A 10 0.52 -1.26 -9.65
C ILE A 10 1.18 -0.31 -8.66
N LEU A 11 0.97 1.01 -8.82
CA LEU A 11 1.53 2.01 -7.92
C LEU A 11 0.99 1.84 -6.49
N GLY A 12 -0.30 1.57 -6.35
CA GLY A 12 -0.92 1.30 -5.05
C GLY A 12 -0.34 0.05 -4.38
N VAL A 13 -0.20 -1.06 -5.12
CA VAL A 13 0.38 -2.30 -4.58
C VAL A 13 1.84 -2.11 -4.19
N LEU A 14 2.64 -1.45 -5.03
CA LEU A 14 4.04 -1.13 -4.70
C LEU A 14 4.12 -0.24 -3.45
N GLY A 15 3.25 0.76 -3.35
CA GLY A 15 3.16 1.62 -2.16
C GLY A 15 2.75 0.85 -0.90
N VAL A 16 1.84 -0.13 -1.02
CA VAL A 16 1.44 -1.00 0.10
C VAL A 16 2.62 -1.88 0.54
N LEU A 17 3.36 -2.46 -0.40
CA LEU A 17 4.54 -3.26 -0.08
C LEU A 17 5.63 -2.42 0.58
N LEU A 18 5.87 -1.20 0.09
CA LEU A 18 6.82 -0.25 0.70
C LEU A 18 6.38 0.17 2.10
N GLY A 19 5.15 0.67 2.26
CA GLY A 19 4.63 1.11 3.55
C GLY A 19 4.54 -0.02 4.57
N GLY A 20 4.08 -1.20 4.13
CA GLY A 20 4.01 -2.39 4.97
C GLY A 20 5.40 -2.88 5.37
N GLY A 21 6.37 -2.85 4.45
CA GLY A 21 7.76 -3.18 4.73
C GLY A 21 8.39 -2.24 5.75
N VAL A 22 8.26 -0.92 5.56
CA VAL A 22 8.78 0.08 6.50
C VAL A 22 8.13 -0.10 7.88
N LEU A 23 6.80 -0.21 7.94
CA LEU A 23 6.08 -0.41 9.20
C LEU A 23 6.52 -1.68 9.92
N LEU A 24 6.60 -2.81 9.21
CA LEU A 24 7.02 -4.10 9.79
C LEU A 24 8.44 -4.01 10.33
N VAL A 25 9.38 -3.48 9.54
CA VAL A 25 10.77 -3.31 9.99
C VAL A 25 10.84 -2.41 11.21
N SER A 26 10.13 -1.28 11.22
CA SER A 26 10.11 -0.36 12.37
C SER A 26 9.50 -0.97 13.62
N LEU A 27 8.45 -1.79 13.49
CA LEU A 27 7.86 -2.52 14.63
C LEU A 27 8.77 -3.63 15.16
N LEU A 28 9.51 -4.29 14.27
CA LEU A 28 10.40 -5.39 14.63
C LEU A 28 11.75 -4.89 15.18
N LEU A 29 12.19 -3.68 14.82
CA LEU A 29 13.47 -3.13 15.25
C LEU A 29 13.69 -3.16 16.77
N PRO A 30 12.78 -2.65 17.62
CA PRO A 30 12.97 -2.71 19.08
C PRO A 30 13.07 -4.13 19.63
N ALA A 31 12.28 -5.05 19.06
CA ALA A 31 12.20 -6.44 19.51
C ALA A 31 13.41 -7.28 19.05
N LEU A 32 13.93 -7.04 17.83
CA LEU A 32 15.03 -7.78 17.25
C LEU A 32 16.41 -7.23 17.61
N THR A 33 16.48 -6.06 18.25
CA THR A 33 17.74 -5.41 18.65
C THR A 33 17.99 -5.45 20.16
N ASP A 34 17.26 -6.29 20.90
CA ASP A 34 17.37 -6.44 22.36
C ASP A 34 17.27 -5.09 23.11
N GLY A 35 16.39 -4.20 22.63
CA GLY A 35 16.20 -2.87 23.24
C GLY A 35 17.29 -1.84 22.92
N ARG A 36 18.21 -2.11 21.98
CA ARG A 36 19.14 -1.08 21.48
C ARG A 36 18.44 0.05 20.74
N THR A 37 17.31 -0.24 20.09
CA THR A 37 16.41 0.77 19.54
C THR A 37 15.24 0.97 20.49
N SER A 38 15.05 2.20 20.95
CA SER A 38 13.93 2.54 21.83
C SER A 38 12.60 2.58 21.04
N TRP A 39 11.48 2.39 21.73
CA TRP A 39 10.15 2.52 21.13
C TRP A 39 9.89 3.94 20.60
N ASP A 40 10.41 4.97 21.26
CA ASP A 40 10.31 6.36 20.82
C ASP A 40 11.08 6.62 19.50
N GLU A 41 12.23 5.98 19.32
CA GLU A 41 12.97 6.04 18.05
C GLU A 41 12.26 5.26 16.94
N ALA A 42 11.71 4.09 17.26
CA ALA A 42 10.96 3.28 16.31
C ALA A 42 9.68 3.98 15.84
N LEU A 43 9.05 4.81 16.68
CA LEU A 43 7.88 5.61 16.30
C LEU A 43 8.15 6.51 15.09
N LEU A 44 9.38 7.00 14.92
CA LEU A 44 9.76 7.78 13.73
C LEU A 44 9.66 7.00 12.43
N GLY A 45 9.77 5.67 12.46
CA GLY A 45 9.54 4.82 11.30
C GLY A 45 8.09 4.32 11.21
N ILE A 46 7.48 4.00 12.35
CA ILE A 46 6.11 3.46 12.42
C ILE A 46 5.10 4.48 11.91
N ILE A 47 5.14 5.74 12.38
CA ILE A 47 4.15 6.76 12.03
C ILE A 47 4.12 7.05 10.52
N PRO A 48 5.24 7.41 9.87
CA PRO A 48 5.25 7.63 8.43
C PRO A 48 5.01 6.33 7.63
N GLY A 49 5.48 5.18 8.12
CA GLY A 49 5.19 3.88 7.49
C GLY A 49 3.70 3.56 7.47
N ALA A 50 2.99 3.78 8.58
CA ALA A 50 1.55 3.60 8.70
C ALA A 50 0.78 4.56 7.78
N LEU A 51 1.17 5.84 7.74
CA LEU A 51 0.56 6.83 6.86
C LEU A 51 0.73 6.45 5.39
N LEU A 52 1.96 6.09 4.98
CA LEU A 52 2.25 5.67 3.61
C LEU A 52 1.43 4.42 3.23
N LEU A 53 1.33 3.45 4.14
CA LEU A 53 0.55 2.24 3.95
C LEU A 53 -0.94 2.55 3.75
N CYS A 54 -1.52 3.39 4.60
CA CYS A 54 -2.93 3.80 4.49
C CYS A 54 -3.21 4.50 3.15
N ILE A 55 -2.38 5.47 2.76
CA ILE A 55 -2.54 6.19 1.49
C ILE A 55 -2.43 5.22 0.31
N SER A 56 -1.40 4.37 0.32
CA SER A 56 -1.15 3.42 -0.76
C SER A 56 -2.26 2.38 -0.88
N PHE A 57 -2.82 1.94 0.25
CA PHE A 57 -3.96 1.03 0.27
C PHE A 57 -5.19 1.65 -0.39
N VAL A 58 -5.49 2.92 -0.10
CA VAL A 58 -6.61 3.64 -0.75
C VAL A 58 -6.37 3.74 -2.26
N VAL A 59 -5.16 4.08 -2.71
CA VAL A 59 -4.82 4.15 -4.13
C VAL A 59 -4.98 2.78 -4.80
N ALA A 60 -4.52 1.70 -4.16
CA ALA A 60 -4.68 0.34 -4.65
C ALA A 60 -6.17 -0.05 -4.78
N ALA A 61 -6.98 0.26 -3.76
CA ALA A 61 -8.40 -0.01 -3.75
C ALA A 61 -9.14 0.73 -4.87
N VAL A 62 -8.85 2.02 -5.07
CA VAL A 62 -9.43 2.82 -6.16
C VAL A 62 -9.01 2.25 -7.53
N GLY A 63 -7.74 1.92 -7.72
CA GLY A 63 -7.25 1.29 -8.94
C GLY A 63 -7.98 -0.03 -9.25
N LEU A 64 -8.22 -0.85 -8.22
CA LEU A 64 -8.94 -2.11 -8.34
C LEU A 64 -10.40 -1.90 -8.73
N VAL A 65 -11.11 -1.00 -8.04
CA VAL A 65 -12.52 -0.69 -8.33
C VAL A 65 -12.68 -0.20 -9.77
N VAL A 66 -11.83 0.74 -10.20
CA VAL A 66 -11.86 1.26 -11.58
C VAL A 66 -11.60 0.14 -12.60
N MET A 67 -10.62 -0.72 -12.35
CA MET A 67 -10.31 -1.86 -13.22
C MET A 67 -11.50 -2.84 -13.33
N LEU A 68 -12.15 -3.17 -12.20
CA LEU A 68 -13.30 -4.06 -12.17
C LEU A 68 -14.51 -3.47 -12.89
N MET A 69 -14.78 -2.17 -12.69
CA MET A 69 -15.86 -1.47 -13.39
C MET A 69 -15.62 -1.44 -14.91
N GLN A 70 -14.39 -1.19 -15.36
CA GLN A 70 -14.05 -1.19 -16.79
C GLN A 70 -14.18 -2.59 -17.40
N ARG A 71 -13.80 -3.65 -16.68
CA ARG A 71 -13.98 -5.04 -17.12
C ARG A 71 -15.46 -5.38 -17.29
N LYS A 72 -16.31 -5.00 -16.34
CA LYS A 72 -17.77 -5.23 -16.43
C LYS A 72 -18.40 -4.52 -17.64
N LYS A 73 -18.06 -3.25 -17.88
CA LYS A 73 -18.58 -2.49 -19.05
C LYS A 73 -18.17 -3.12 -20.39
N ARG A 74 -16.94 -3.63 -20.51
CA ARG A 74 -16.48 -4.31 -21.72
C ARG A 74 -17.17 -5.66 -21.95
N ALA A 75 -17.42 -6.41 -20.89
CA ALA A 75 -18.14 -7.68 -20.98
C ALA A 75 -19.60 -7.49 -21.41
N GLN A 76 -20.28 -6.43 -20.92
CA GLN A 76 -21.65 -6.10 -21.32
C GLN A 76 -21.76 -5.53 -22.74
N ALA A 77 -20.75 -4.81 -23.23
CA ALA A 77 -20.73 -4.27 -24.58
C ALA A 77 -20.39 -5.32 -25.67
N ALA A 78 -20.04 -6.54 -25.27
CA ALA A 78 -19.72 -7.65 -26.17
C ALA A 78 -20.86 -8.70 -26.27
N VAL A 79 -22.00 -8.42 -25.61
CA VAL A 79 -23.27 -9.16 -25.71
C VAL A 79 -24.26 -8.29 -26.48
#